data_AF-A0A5C7KM45-F1
#
_entry.id   AF-A0A5C7KM45-F1
#
_cell.length_a   1.000
_cell.length_b   1.000
_cell.length_c   1.000
_cell.angle_alpha   90.00
_cell.angle_beta   90.00
_cell.angle_gamma   90.00
#
_symmetry.space_group_name_H-M   'P 1'
#
loop_
_entity.id
_entity.type
_entity.pdbx_description
1 polymer ?
#
loop_
_entity_poly.entity_id
_entity_poly.type
_entity_poly.pdbx_seq_one_letter_code
_entity_poly.pdbx_strand_id
1 'polypeptide(L)'
;MNPPSRLPSLPSAVPASLWAGALSELLNHGETGCRQSARRAADLLTRLAESPAVDREVRDLCERACERLSQPVSERPHVSRP
;
A
#
# COMPACT_ATOMS: atom_id res chain seq x y z
N MET A 1 5.58 -20.75 43.48
CA MET A 1 5.76 -20.74 42.00
C MET A 1 4.64 -19.92 41.41
N ASN A 2 4.92 -18.68 41.00
CA ASN A 2 3.99 -17.85 40.22
C ASN A 2 4.21 -18.17 38.72
N PRO A 3 3.16 -18.35 37.89
CA PRO A 3 3.34 -18.56 36.46
C PRO A 3 3.90 -17.29 35.80
N PRO A 4 4.66 -17.42 34.70
CA PRO A 4 5.16 -16.26 33.99
C PRO A 4 3.97 -15.47 33.43
N SER A 5 3.85 -14.23 33.87
CA SER A 5 2.93 -13.24 33.33
C SER A 5 3.03 -13.26 31.81
N ARG A 6 1.94 -13.62 31.12
CA ARG A 6 1.85 -13.48 29.67
C ARG A 6 2.06 -12.01 29.37
N LEU A 7 3.19 -11.67 28.76
CA LEU A 7 3.45 -10.32 28.26
C LEU A 7 2.26 -9.90 27.39
N PRO A 8 1.81 -8.64 27.47
CA PRO A 8 0.79 -8.15 26.55
C PRO A 8 1.30 -8.37 25.12
N SER A 9 0.50 -9.07 24.30
CA SER A 9 0.77 -9.22 22.88
C SER A 9 0.92 -7.83 22.29
N LEU A 10 2.16 -7.42 22.00
CA LEU A 10 2.43 -6.19 21.26
C LEU A 10 1.59 -6.22 19.98
N PRO A 11 1.01 -5.08 19.55
CA PRO A 11 0.30 -5.02 18.29
C PRO A 11 1.25 -5.55 17.20
N SER A 12 0.83 -6.63 16.53
CA SER A 12 1.65 -7.30 15.52
C SER A 12 1.98 -6.29 14.44
N ALA A 13 3.22 -5.80 14.44
CA ALA A 13 3.70 -4.89 13.42
C ALA A 13 3.46 -5.51 12.04
N VAL A 14 3.15 -4.66 11.06
CA VAL A 14 3.07 -5.10 9.68
C VAL A 14 4.45 -5.61 9.23
N PRO A 15 4.54 -6.79 8.57
CA PRO A 15 5.81 -7.28 8.07
C PRO A 15 6.39 -6.32 7.02
N ALA A 16 7.68 -5.98 7.16
CA ALA A 16 8.39 -5.10 6.22
C ALA A 16 8.32 -5.59 4.76
N SER A 17 8.20 -6.90 4.54
CA SER A 17 8.03 -7.50 3.21
C SER A 17 6.75 -7.04 2.51
N LEU A 18 5.68 -6.74 3.27
CA LEU A 18 4.42 -6.24 2.69
C LEU A 18 4.58 -4.81 2.18
N TRP A 19 5.28 -3.98 2.95
CA TRP A 19 5.69 -2.63 2.53
C TRP A 19 6.58 -2.66 1.29
N ALA A 20 7.63 -3.48 1.32
CA ALA A 20 8.56 -3.62 0.20
C ALA A 20 7.83 -4.07 -1.09
N GLY A 21 6.90 -5.03 -0.97
CA GLY A 21 6.09 -5.47 -2.10
C GLY A 21 5.19 -4.37 -2.66
N ALA A 22 4.50 -3.62 -1.80
CA ALA A 22 3.62 -2.52 -2.24
C ALA A 22 4.42 -1.43 -2.96
N LEU A 23 5.58 -1.04 -2.40
CA LEU A 23 6.45 -0.03 -3.00
C LEU A 23 7.07 -0.51 -4.33
N SER A 24 7.47 -1.78 -4.42
CA SER A 24 8.00 -2.36 -5.65
C SER A 24 6.97 -2.30 -6.79
N GLU A 25 5.73 -2.68 -6.54
CA GLU A 25 4.67 -2.65 -7.55
C GLU A 25 4.27 -1.21 -7.92
N LEU A 26 4.32 -0.25 -6.98
CA LEU A 26 4.14 1.17 -7.25
C LEU A 26 5.22 1.72 -8.19
N LEU A 27 6.49 1.40 -7.92
CA LEU A 27 7.61 1.80 -8.76
C LEU A 27 7.49 1.16 -10.14
N ASN A 28 7.27 -0.15 -10.22
CA ASN A 28 7.12 -0.85 -11.49
C ASN A 28 5.93 -0.32 -12.30
N HIS A 29 4.81 0.03 -11.66
CA HIS A 29 3.69 0.69 -12.33
C HIS A 29 4.08 2.06 -12.88
N GLY A 30 4.79 2.89 -12.11
CA GLY A 30 5.26 4.20 -12.56
C GLY A 30 6.27 4.12 -13.71
N GLU A 31 7.12 3.08 -13.73
CA GLU A 31 8.13 2.86 -14.76
C GLU A 31 7.55 2.27 -16.06
N THR A 32 6.58 1.36 -15.95
CA THR A 32 6.09 0.57 -17.09
C THR A 32 4.68 0.96 -17.56
N GLY A 33 3.91 1.68 -16.73
CA GLY A 33 2.48 1.90 -16.94
C GLY A 33 1.64 0.63 -16.83
N CYS A 34 2.20 -0.51 -16.39
CA CYS A 34 1.51 -1.79 -16.39
C CYS A 34 0.31 -1.79 -15.42
N ARG A 35 -0.87 -2.13 -15.93
CA ARG A 35 -2.11 -2.24 -15.14
C ARG A 35 -2.05 -3.37 -14.11
N GLN A 36 -1.33 -4.46 -14.39
CA GLN A 36 -1.22 -5.56 -13.46
C GLN A 36 -0.45 -5.13 -12.19
N SER A 37 0.60 -4.34 -12.34
CA SER A 37 1.34 -3.81 -11.20
C SER A 37 0.52 -2.79 -10.41
N ALA A 38 -0.27 -1.94 -11.06
CA ALA A 38 -1.22 -1.08 -10.37
C ALA A 38 -2.20 -1.90 -9.50
N ARG A 39 -2.73 -3.00 -10.06
CA ARG A 39 -3.65 -3.88 -9.34
C ARG A 39 -2.97 -4.54 -8.14
N ARG A 40 -1.77 -5.09 -8.32
CA ARG A 40 -1.00 -5.71 -7.23
C ARG A 40 -0.67 -4.71 -6.13
N ALA A 41 -0.24 -3.50 -6.49
CA ALA A 41 0.00 -2.44 -5.52
C ALA A 41 -1.27 -2.11 -4.72
N ALA A 42 -2.43 -1.95 -5.38
CA ALA A 42 -3.69 -1.68 -4.70
C ALA A 42 -4.11 -2.81 -3.75
N ASP A 43 -3.94 -4.08 -4.15
CA ASP A 43 -4.24 -5.22 -3.29
C ASP A 43 -3.36 -5.24 -2.03
N LEU A 44 -2.07 -4.91 -2.16
CA LEU A 44 -1.13 -4.85 -1.04
C LEU A 44 -1.42 -3.66 -0.11
N LEU A 45 -1.72 -2.48 -0.67
CA LEU A 45 -2.11 -1.28 0.07
C LEU A 45 -3.43 -1.48 0.83
N THR A 46 -4.38 -2.23 0.27
CA THR A 46 -5.63 -2.58 0.95
C THR A 46 -5.35 -3.42 2.19
N ARG A 47 -4.48 -4.43 2.09
CA ARG A 47 -4.07 -5.25 3.25
C ARG A 47 -3.33 -4.44 4.31
N LEU A 48 -2.56 -3.43 3.90
CA LEU A 48 -1.91 -2.48 4.81
C LEU A 48 -2.96 -1.65 5.56
N ALA A 49 -3.94 -1.09 4.85
CA ALA A 49 -5.03 -0.31 5.42
C ALA A 49 -5.89 -1.11 6.43
N GLU A 50 -6.13 -2.39 6.15
CA GLU A 50 -6.89 -3.30 7.02
C GLU A 50 -6.12 -3.67 8.31
N SER A 51 -4.80 -3.45 8.36
CA SER A 51 -4.02 -3.81 9.54
C SER A 51 -4.31 -2.86 10.71
N PRO A 52 -4.63 -3.39 11.91
CA PRO A 52 -4.83 -2.57 13.11
C PRO A 52 -3.51 -1.95 13.62
N ALA A 53 -2.36 -2.45 13.15
CA ALA A 53 -1.05 -1.91 13.48
C ALA A 53 -0.62 -0.72 12.60
N VAL A 54 -1.48 -0.32 11.65
CA VAL A 54 -1.23 0.83 10.76
C VAL A 54 -1.98 2.04 11.27
N ASP A 55 -1.25 3.15 11.39
CA ASP A 55 -1.81 4.43 11.81
C ASP A 55 -2.84 4.96 10.82
N ARG A 56 -3.76 5.79 11.33
CA ARG A 56 -4.85 6.37 10.51
C ARG A 56 -4.31 7.12 9.29
N GLU A 57 -3.27 7.94 9.43
CA GLU A 57 -2.71 8.70 8.31
C GLU A 57 -2.19 7.79 7.19
N VAL A 58 -1.57 6.68 7.58
CA VAL A 58 -1.04 5.69 6.65
C VAL A 58 -2.18 4.90 5.98
N ARG A 59 -3.25 4.59 6.73
CA ARG A 59 -4.47 3.99 6.17
C ARG A 59 -5.11 4.91 5.13
N ASP A 60 -5.32 6.18 5.46
CA ASP A 60 -5.89 7.19 4.56
C ASP A 60 -5.02 7.37 3.30
N LEU A 61 -3.69 7.30 3.44
CA LEU A 61 -2.77 7.32 2.31
C LEU A 61 -2.92 6.07 1.42
N CYS A 62 -3.02 4.89 2.01
CA CYS A 62 -3.21 3.63 1.27
C CYS A 62 -4.52 3.65 0.48
N GLU A 63 -5.62 4.09 1.09
CA GLU A 63 -6.94 4.21 0.44
C GLU A 63 -6.88 5.16 -0.77
N ARG A 64 -6.33 6.38 -0.57
CA ARG A 64 -6.16 7.36 -1.67
C ARG A 64 -5.24 6.87 -2.78
N ALA A 65 -4.26 6.03 -2.46
CA ALA A 65 -3.39 5.41 -3.45
C ALA A 65 -4.16 4.33 -4.23
N CYS A 66 -4.94 3.46 -3.58
CA CYS A 66 -5.81 2.48 -4.23
C CYS A 66 -6.80 3.13 -5.21
N GLU A 67 -7.42 4.24 -4.81
CA GLU A 67 -8.32 5.02 -5.68
C GLU A 67 -7.59 5.49 -6.94
N ARG A 68 -6.40 6.07 -6.80
CA ARG A 68 -5.59 6.54 -7.93
C ARG A 68 -5.14 5.41 -8.86
N LEU A 69 -4.77 4.26 -8.31
CA LEU A 69 -4.35 3.10 -9.09
C LEU A 69 -5.51 2.44 -9.85
N SER A 70 -6.73 2.60 -9.34
CA SER A 70 -7.95 2.06 -9.96
C SER A 70 -8.51 2.98 -11.05
N GLN A 71 -8.13 4.26 -11.05
CA GLN A 71 -8.46 5.15 -12.15
C GLN A 71 -7.73 4.66 -13.40
N PRO A 72 -8.41 4.56 -14.56
CA PRO A 72 -7.70 4.42 -15.81
C PRO A 72 -6.70 5.58 -15.87
N VAL A 73 -5.47 5.31 -16.30
CA VAL A 73 -4.54 6.36 -16.72
C VAL A 73 -5.23 7.10 -17.85
N SER A 74 -6.08 8.06 -17.49
CA SER A 74 -6.52 9.10 -18.38
C SER A 74 -5.23 9.80 -18.68
N GLU A 75 -4.74 9.57 -19.89
CA GLU A 75 -3.68 10.34 -20.51
C GLU A 75 -3.79 11.75 -19.96
N ARG A 76 -2.84 12.15 -19.10
CA ARG A 76 -2.64 13.57 -18.84
C ARG A 76 -2.62 14.18 -20.24
N PRO A 77 -3.46 15.18 -20.55
CA PRO A 77 -3.43 15.80 -21.87
C PRO A 77 -1.97 16.09 -22.15
N HIS A 78 -1.40 15.40 -23.14
CA HIS A 78 -0.07 15.72 -23.62
C HIS A 78 -0.20 17.18 -24.03
N VAL A 79 0.25 18.09 -23.16
CA VAL A 79 0.44 19.48 -23.53
C VAL A 79 1.58 19.41 -24.52
N SER A 80 1.23 19.20 -25.78
CA SER A 80 2.06 19.51 -26.93
C SER A 80 2.35 21.00 -26.80
N ARG A 81 3.49 21.28 -26.17
CA ARG A 81 3.99 22.63 -26.00
C ARG A 81 4.55 23.07 -27.36
N PRO A 82 4.14 24.25 -27.88
CA PRO A 82 4.58 24.77 -29.17
C PRO A 82 6.06 25.15 -29.17
#